data_AF-A0A431HRC1-F1
#
_entry.id   AF-A0A431HRC1-F1
#
_cell.length_a   1.000
_cell.length_b   1.000
_cell.length_c   1.000
_cell.angle_alpha   90.00
_cell.angle_beta   90.00
_cell.angle_gamma   90.00
#
_symmetry.space_group_name_H-M   'P 1'
#
loop_
_entity.id
_entity.type
_entity.pdbx_description
1 polymer ?
#
loop_
_entity_poly.entity_id
_entity_poly.type
_entity_poly.pdbx_seq_one_letter_code
_entity_poly.pdbx_strand_id
1 'polypeptide(L)'
;MKFRFPIVIIDEDFRSENASGLGIRALAEAIEAEGMEVLGVTSYGDLSSFAQQQSRASTFILSIDDEEFLSDEDADTAIAQLRAFVEEIRFRNADIPIFLHGETRTSRHIPNDVLKELHGFIHMFEDTPEFIARYVLREAKTYLESLPPPFFRALTHYASDGSYSWHCPGHSGGVAFLKSPVGQMFHQFFGENMLRADVCNAVDELGQLLDHTGPVAASERNAARIFNCDHLFFVTNGTSTSNKIVWHSTVAPGDIVVVDRNCHKSILHSIMMMGAIPVFLMPTRNNFGIIGPIPLSEFQPETIARKIAAHPFAKDVKNKPRILTITQSTYDGILYNVEK
;
A
#
# COMPACT_ATOMS: atom_id res chain seq x y z
N MET A 1 16.26 -2.45 13.38
CA MET A 1 14.81 -2.76 13.45
C MET A 1 14.59 -4.16 12.85
N LYS A 2 13.82 -5.06 13.48
CA LYS A 2 13.54 -6.40 12.93
C LYS A 2 12.08 -6.48 12.48
N PHE A 3 11.84 -6.38 11.18
CA PHE A 3 10.57 -6.77 10.60
C PHE A 3 10.43 -8.29 10.67
N ARG A 4 9.24 -8.79 10.99
CA ARG A 4 8.97 -10.22 11.13
C ARG A 4 8.10 -10.69 9.98
N PHE A 5 8.74 -11.33 9.00
CA PHE A 5 8.08 -11.94 7.85
C PHE A 5 8.57 -13.40 7.72
N PRO A 6 7.93 -14.36 8.40
CA PRO A 6 8.34 -15.76 8.34
C PRO A 6 8.33 -16.34 6.92
N ILE A 7 9.13 -17.38 6.73
CA ILE A 7 9.03 -18.30 5.59
C ILE A 7 7.97 -19.34 5.95
N VAL A 8 6.98 -19.52 5.08
CA VAL A 8 5.89 -20.47 5.29
C VAL A 8 6.24 -21.76 4.53
N ILE A 9 6.25 -22.88 5.25
CA ILE A 9 6.48 -24.21 4.67
C ILE A 9 5.16 -24.98 4.74
N ILE A 10 4.67 -25.43 3.59
CA ILE A 10 3.46 -26.25 3.46
C ILE A 10 3.90 -27.65 3.06
N ASP A 11 3.79 -28.59 3.99
CA ASP A 11 4.28 -29.96 3.81
C ASP A 11 3.44 -30.89 4.70
N GLU A 12 2.78 -31.89 4.12
CA GLU A 12 1.90 -32.80 4.87
C GLU A 12 2.63 -33.60 5.94
N ASP A 13 3.91 -33.88 5.69
CA ASP A 13 4.83 -34.62 6.53
C ASP A 13 5.66 -33.75 7.46
N PHE A 14 5.38 -32.46 7.56
CA PHE A 14 6.15 -31.53 8.40
C PHE A 14 6.23 -32.01 9.86
N ARG A 15 5.26 -32.80 10.32
CA ARG A 15 5.20 -33.39 11.68
C ARG A 15 5.45 -34.90 11.72
N SER A 16 5.70 -35.54 10.58
CA SER A 16 5.94 -36.98 10.43
C SER A 16 7.41 -37.34 10.66
N GLU A 17 7.71 -38.52 11.21
CA GLU A 17 9.09 -39.02 11.42
C GLU A 17 9.69 -39.73 10.18
N ASN A 18 9.08 -39.57 9.02
CA ASN A 18 9.58 -40.15 7.76
C ASN A 18 10.68 -39.28 7.13
N ALA A 19 11.27 -39.77 6.04
CA ALA A 19 12.39 -39.11 5.37
C ALA A 19 12.03 -37.71 4.84
N SER A 20 10.82 -37.54 4.27
CA SER A 20 10.32 -36.25 3.78
C SER A 20 10.20 -35.24 4.93
N GLY A 21 9.51 -35.63 6.01
CA GLY A 21 9.36 -34.81 7.20
C GLY A 21 10.66 -34.45 7.90
N LEU A 22 11.64 -35.36 7.93
CA LEU A 22 12.98 -35.07 8.47
C LEU A 22 13.75 -34.09 7.57
N GLY A 23 13.67 -34.24 6.25
CA GLY A 23 14.32 -33.36 5.28
C GLY A 23 13.82 -31.92 5.37
N ILE A 24 12.50 -31.74 5.35
CA ILE A 24 11.90 -30.40 5.39
C ILE A 24 12.13 -29.71 6.75
N ARG A 25 12.14 -30.46 7.87
CA ARG A 25 12.49 -29.90 9.18
C ARG A 25 13.95 -29.53 9.29
N ALA A 26 14.86 -30.30 8.69
CA ALA A 26 16.28 -29.91 8.62
C ALA A 26 16.46 -28.60 7.84
N LEU A 27 15.69 -28.39 6.76
CA LEU A 27 15.66 -27.12 6.05
C LEU A 27 15.09 -25.99 6.92
N ALA A 28 13.99 -26.24 7.65
CA ALA A 28 13.42 -25.27 8.57
C ALA A 28 14.44 -24.84 9.64
N GLU A 29 15.12 -25.80 10.28
CA GLU A 29 16.17 -25.54 11.27
C GLU A 29 17.34 -24.74 10.67
N ALA A 30 17.75 -25.05 9.45
CA ALA A 30 18.81 -24.31 8.75
C ALA A 30 18.40 -22.86 8.45
N ILE A 31 17.12 -22.62 8.09
CA ILE A 31 16.57 -21.27 7.90
C ILE A 31 16.52 -20.50 9.23
N GLU A 32 16.09 -21.16 10.31
CA GLU A 32 16.04 -20.57 11.65
C GLU A 32 17.43 -20.21 12.19
N ALA A 33 18.44 -21.05 11.91
CA ALA A 33 19.84 -20.81 12.27
C ALA A 33 20.41 -19.53 11.61
N GLU A 34 19.92 -19.18 10.42
CA GLU A 34 20.27 -17.94 9.71
C GLU A 34 19.39 -16.73 10.14
N GLY A 35 18.48 -16.92 11.10
CA GLY A 35 17.81 -15.85 11.84
C GLY A 35 16.43 -15.42 11.33
N MET A 36 15.84 -16.13 10.36
CA MET A 36 14.43 -15.98 9.97
C MET A 36 13.52 -16.94 10.72
N GLU A 37 12.27 -16.53 10.92
CA GLU A 37 11.24 -17.38 11.52
C GLU A 37 10.64 -18.29 10.46
N VAL A 38 10.36 -19.56 10.81
CA VAL A 38 9.69 -20.51 9.93
C VAL A 38 8.32 -20.86 10.50
N LEU A 39 7.30 -20.91 9.64
CA LEU A 39 5.97 -21.39 9.97
C LEU A 39 5.67 -22.64 9.16
N GLY A 40 5.69 -23.80 9.81
CA GLY A 40 5.31 -25.08 9.21
C GLY A 40 3.82 -25.36 9.34
N VAL A 41 3.16 -25.67 8.22
CA VAL A 41 1.76 -26.07 8.15
C VAL A 41 1.63 -27.38 7.37
N THR A 42 0.66 -28.22 7.77
CA THR A 42 0.55 -29.60 7.28
C THR A 42 -0.46 -29.80 6.14
N SER A 43 -1.09 -28.74 5.65
CA SER A 43 -1.97 -28.83 4.48
C SER A 43 -2.23 -27.46 3.87
N TYR A 44 -2.69 -27.46 2.62
CA TYR A 44 -3.26 -26.30 1.93
C TYR A 44 -4.59 -25.80 2.53
N GLY A 45 -4.98 -26.24 3.73
CA GLY A 45 -6.30 -26.04 4.34
C GLY A 45 -6.81 -24.59 4.34
N ASP A 46 -8.12 -24.41 4.12
CA ASP A 46 -8.83 -23.13 3.93
C ASP A 46 -7.95 -22.01 3.37
N LEU A 47 -7.81 -21.99 2.03
CA LEU A 47 -7.12 -20.97 1.24
C LEU A 47 -7.40 -19.53 1.71
N SER A 48 -8.58 -19.26 2.28
CA SER A 48 -8.93 -17.96 2.84
C SER A 48 -8.06 -17.55 4.05
N SER A 49 -7.67 -18.51 4.89
CA SER A 49 -6.77 -18.32 6.04
C SER A 49 -5.34 -18.05 5.58
N PHE A 50 -4.87 -18.73 4.54
CA PHE A 50 -3.53 -18.50 3.97
C PHE A 50 -3.42 -17.19 3.21
N ALA A 51 -4.47 -16.78 2.54
CA ALA A 51 -4.53 -15.49 1.87
C ALA A 51 -4.48 -14.31 2.87
N GLN A 52 -4.90 -14.53 4.14
CA GLN A 52 -4.63 -13.58 5.23
C GLN A 52 -3.18 -13.63 5.71
N GLN A 53 -2.56 -14.82 5.75
CA GLN A 53 -1.16 -15.01 6.15
C GLN A 53 -0.15 -14.47 5.14
N GLN A 54 -0.49 -14.37 3.86
CA GLN A 54 0.39 -13.84 2.80
C GLN A 54 0.94 -12.44 3.13
N SER A 55 0.15 -11.60 3.80
CA SER A 55 0.59 -10.26 4.26
C SER A 55 1.70 -10.30 5.31
N ARG A 56 1.94 -11.48 5.90
CA ARG A 56 2.93 -11.74 6.96
C ARG A 56 4.04 -12.67 6.48
N ALA A 57 3.98 -13.23 5.28
CA ALA A 57 4.99 -14.15 4.77
C ALA A 57 6.05 -13.41 3.92
N SER A 58 7.29 -13.91 3.93
CA SER A 58 8.35 -13.47 3.00
C SER A 58 8.52 -14.42 1.83
N THR A 59 8.14 -15.69 1.97
CA THR A 59 8.31 -16.75 0.97
C THR A 59 7.42 -17.94 1.33
N PHE A 60 6.98 -18.68 0.31
CA PHE A 60 6.33 -19.99 0.47
C PHE A 60 7.23 -21.11 -0.05
N ILE A 61 7.32 -22.21 0.68
CA ILE A 61 7.90 -23.48 0.24
C ILE A 61 6.76 -24.50 0.26
N LEU A 62 6.45 -25.06 -0.90
CA LEU A 62 5.37 -26.03 -1.09
C LEU A 62 6.01 -27.39 -1.31
N SER A 63 5.69 -28.37 -0.48
CA SER A 63 6.17 -29.73 -0.66
C SER A 63 5.20 -30.53 -1.50
N ILE A 64 5.75 -31.41 -2.33
CA ILE A 64 5.03 -32.38 -3.13
C ILE A 64 5.83 -33.68 -3.09
N ASP A 65 5.17 -34.74 -2.65
CA ASP A 65 5.77 -36.06 -2.51
C ASP A 65 5.51 -36.95 -3.74
N ASP A 66 6.42 -37.88 -4.00
CA ASP A 66 6.29 -38.83 -5.12
C ASP A 66 5.09 -39.78 -4.95
N GLU A 67 4.60 -39.97 -3.72
CA GLU A 67 3.39 -40.76 -3.43
C GLU A 67 2.14 -40.15 -4.08
N GLU A 68 2.09 -38.82 -4.23
CA GLU A 68 1.00 -38.12 -4.92
C GLU A 68 0.99 -38.39 -6.44
N PHE A 69 2.05 -38.98 -7.01
CA PHE A 69 2.17 -39.29 -8.44
C PHE A 69 2.12 -40.79 -8.74
N LEU A 70 1.71 -41.62 -7.78
CA LEU A 70 1.57 -43.06 -7.97
C LEU A 70 0.35 -43.46 -8.81
N SER A 71 -0.68 -42.59 -8.87
CA SER A 71 -1.86 -42.76 -9.72
C SER A 71 -2.18 -41.47 -10.47
N ASP A 72 -2.76 -41.59 -11.67
CA ASP A 72 -3.13 -40.42 -12.48
C ASP A 72 -4.19 -39.55 -11.78
N GLU A 73 -5.10 -40.15 -10.99
CA GLU A 73 -6.14 -39.42 -10.25
C GLU A 73 -5.57 -38.62 -9.06
N ASP A 74 -4.60 -39.19 -8.34
CA ASP A 74 -3.94 -38.49 -7.22
C ASP A 74 -3.06 -37.36 -7.75
N ALA A 75 -2.35 -37.59 -8.86
CA ALA A 75 -1.51 -36.59 -9.51
C ALA A 75 -2.33 -35.39 -10.00
N ASP A 76 -3.47 -35.65 -10.64
CA ASP A 76 -4.39 -34.60 -11.09
C ASP A 76 -4.95 -33.80 -9.91
N THR A 77 -5.22 -34.45 -8.78
CA THR A 77 -5.71 -33.81 -7.56
C THR A 77 -4.64 -32.92 -6.92
N ALA A 78 -3.41 -33.41 -6.77
CA ALA A 78 -2.29 -32.65 -6.22
C ALA A 78 -1.95 -31.43 -7.09
N ILE A 79 -1.88 -31.61 -8.42
CA ILE A 79 -1.66 -30.51 -9.37
C ILE A 79 -2.79 -29.49 -9.29
N ALA A 80 -4.06 -29.92 -9.16
CA ALA A 80 -5.19 -29.00 -9.03
C ALA A 80 -5.11 -28.17 -7.74
N GLN A 81 -4.73 -28.78 -6.62
CA GLN A 81 -4.55 -28.07 -5.35
C GLN A 81 -3.39 -27.08 -5.40
N LEU A 82 -2.23 -27.50 -5.91
CA LEU A 82 -1.06 -26.65 -6.11
C LEU A 82 -1.40 -25.44 -6.98
N ARG A 83 -2.06 -25.69 -8.12
CA ARG A 83 -2.51 -24.65 -9.05
C ARG A 83 -3.44 -23.66 -8.38
N ALA A 84 -4.47 -24.15 -7.70
CA ALA A 84 -5.43 -23.29 -6.99
C ALA A 84 -4.73 -22.41 -5.94
N PHE A 85 -3.74 -22.98 -5.23
CA PHE A 85 -2.95 -22.25 -4.25
C PHE A 85 -2.08 -21.16 -4.88
N VAL A 86 -1.35 -21.49 -5.95
CA VAL A 86 -0.49 -20.53 -6.67
C VAL A 86 -1.32 -19.41 -7.30
N GLU A 87 -2.46 -19.74 -7.92
CA GLU A 87 -3.37 -18.75 -8.51
C GLU A 87 -3.90 -17.77 -7.45
N GLU A 88 -4.30 -18.25 -6.27
CA GLU A 88 -4.79 -17.37 -5.18
C GLU A 88 -3.68 -16.46 -4.64
N ILE A 89 -2.45 -16.97 -4.49
CA ILE A 89 -1.32 -16.12 -4.08
C ILE A 89 -1.06 -15.05 -5.14
N ARG A 90 -0.95 -15.44 -6.42
CA ARG A 90 -0.62 -14.53 -7.52
C ARG A 90 -1.70 -13.50 -7.77
N PHE A 91 -2.96 -13.83 -7.49
CA PHE A 91 -4.07 -12.87 -7.52
C PHE A 91 -3.85 -11.67 -6.57
N ARG A 92 -3.21 -11.89 -5.42
CA ARG A 92 -2.97 -10.86 -4.40
C ARG A 92 -1.55 -10.31 -4.39
N ASN A 93 -0.57 -11.12 -4.77
CA ASN A 93 0.85 -10.76 -4.80
C ASN A 93 1.58 -11.50 -5.92
N ALA A 94 1.89 -10.73 -6.95
CA ALA A 94 2.61 -11.20 -8.12
C ALA A 94 4.05 -11.59 -7.83
N ASP A 95 4.68 -11.02 -6.80
CA ASP A 95 6.14 -11.02 -6.66
C ASP A 95 6.65 -11.87 -5.48
N ILE A 96 5.78 -12.40 -4.61
CA ILE A 96 6.23 -13.21 -3.47
C ILE A 96 6.91 -14.50 -3.95
N PRO A 97 8.10 -14.83 -3.42
CA PRO A 97 8.78 -16.08 -3.75
C PRO A 97 7.97 -17.31 -3.37
N ILE A 98 7.86 -18.24 -4.32
CA ILE A 98 7.24 -19.55 -4.13
C ILE A 98 8.24 -20.60 -4.63
N PHE A 99 8.69 -21.47 -3.73
CA PHE A 99 9.53 -22.61 -4.06
C PHE A 99 8.71 -23.89 -4.00
N LEU A 100 9.03 -24.81 -4.89
CA LEU A 100 8.53 -26.17 -4.84
C LEU A 100 9.63 -27.09 -4.29
N HIS A 101 9.31 -27.86 -3.26
CA HIS A 101 10.18 -28.83 -2.61
C HIS A 101 9.69 -30.23 -2.95
N GLY A 102 10.56 -31.10 -3.45
CA GLY A 102 10.15 -32.45 -3.83
C GLY A 102 11.27 -33.24 -4.50
N GLU A 103 10.92 -34.39 -5.06
CA GLU A 103 11.88 -35.24 -5.76
C GLU A 103 12.04 -34.85 -7.24
N THR A 104 13.19 -35.23 -7.82
CA THR A 104 13.54 -34.88 -9.21
C THR A 104 12.56 -35.49 -10.22
N ARG A 105 11.91 -36.62 -9.89
CA ARG A 105 10.88 -37.24 -10.75
C ARG A 105 9.59 -36.44 -10.73
N THR A 106 9.14 -36.01 -9.56
CA THR A 106 7.97 -35.15 -9.32
C THR A 106 7.98 -33.89 -10.19
N SER A 107 9.14 -33.23 -10.31
CA SER A 107 9.30 -31.99 -11.09
C SER A 107 8.89 -32.11 -12.57
N ARG A 108 8.97 -33.31 -13.16
CA ARG A 108 8.64 -33.56 -14.58
C ARG A 108 7.15 -33.58 -14.86
N HIS A 109 6.34 -33.75 -13.83
CA HIS A 109 4.89 -33.87 -13.92
C HIS A 109 4.18 -32.52 -13.68
N ILE A 110 4.90 -31.48 -13.24
CA ILE A 110 4.33 -30.17 -13.00
C ILE A 110 4.09 -29.46 -14.34
N PRO A 111 2.87 -28.95 -14.59
CA PRO A 111 2.55 -28.30 -15.85
C PRO A 111 3.24 -26.93 -15.98
N ASN A 112 3.56 -26.55 -17.23
CA ASN A 112 4.33 -25.34 -17.54
C ASN A 112 3.71 -24.03 -17.07
N ASP A 113 2.39 -23.99 -16.91
CA ASP A 113 1.69 -22.81 -16.42
C ASP A 113 1.89 -22.60 -14.91
N VAL A 114 1.98 -23.67 -14.13
CA VAL A 114 2.37 -23.59 -12.71
C VAL A 114 3.86 -23.29 -12.57
N LEU A 115 4.73 -23.96 -13.35
CA LEU A 115 6.18 -23.76 -13.31
C LEU A 115 6.60 -22.29 -13.53
N LYS A 116 5.89 -21.56 -14.40
CA LYS A 116 6.16 -20.14 -14.67
C LYS A 116 5.91 -19.23 -13.48
N GLU A 117 5.06 -19.64 -12.56
CA GLU A 117 4.70 -18.87 -11.37
C GLU A 117 5.64 -19.18 -10.18
N LEU A 118 6.40 -20.28 -10.24
CA LEU A 118 7.35 -20.67 -9.21
C LEU A 118 8.71 -19.97 -9.40
N HIS A 119 9.36 -19.65 -8.29
CA HIS A 119 10.71 -19.05 -8.28
C HIS A 119 11.81 -20.09 -8.44
N GLY A 120 11.58 -21.32 -7.96
CA GLY A 120 12.56 -22.39 -8.07
C GLY A 120 12.06 -23.71 -7.55
N PHE A 121 12.80 -24.76 -7.90
CA PHE A 121 12.61 -26.11 -7.39
C PHE A 121 13.76 -26.47 -6.44
N ILE A 122 13.42 -27.06 -5.31
CA ILE A 122 14.34 -27.52 -4.26
C ILE A 122 14.28 -29.05 -4.26
N HIS A 123 15.41 -29.68 -4.61
CA HIS A 123 15.52 -31.13 -4.67
C HIS A 123 15.85 -31.72 -3.29
N MET A 124 14.94 -32.52 -2.73
CA MET A 124 14.98 -33.00 -1.34
C MET A 124 16.27 -33.72 -0.91
N PHE A 125 16.98 -34.38 -1.84
CA PHE A 125 18.17 -35.21 -1.54
C PHE A 125 19.43 -34.85 -2.32
N GLU A 126 19.39 -33.78 -3.11
CA GLU A 126 20.52 -33.43 -3.99
C GLU A 126 21.37 -32.28 -3.45
N ASP A 127 20.87 -31.56 -2.42
CA ASP A 127 21.54 -30.39 -1.87
C ASP A 127 21.53 -30.37 -0.33
N THR A 128 22.40 -29.55 0.24
CA THR A 128 22.50 -29.36 1.69
C THR A 128 21.43 -28.39 2.18
N PRO A 129 20.75 -28.67 3.32
CA PRO A 129 19.78 -27.76 3.91
C PRO A 129 20.33 -26.34 4.12
N GLU A 130 21.61 -26.20 4.47
CA GLU A 130 22.26 -24.90 4.69
C GLU A 130 22.40 -24.09 3.40
N PHE A 131 22.70 -24.74 2.28
CA PHE A 131 22.79 -24.05 0.99
C PHE A 131 21.42 -23.60 0.50
N ILE A 132 20.42 -24.49 0.58
CA ILE A 132 19.03 -24.17 0.22
C ILE A 132 18.51 -23.03 1.10
N ALA A 133 18.74 -23.09 2.41
CA ALA A 133 18.34 -22.04 3.34
C ALA A 133 18.89 -20.67 2.90
N ARG A 134 20.18 -20.59 2.57
CA ARG A 134 20.80 -19.34 2.07
C ARG A 134 20.20 -18.87 0.75
N TYR A 135 19.86 -19.80 -0.16
CA TYR A 135 19.20 -19.48 -1.41
C TYR A 135 17.81 -18.89 -1.19
N VAL A 136 16.96 -19.59 -0.42
CA VAL A 136 15.61 -19.12 -0.05
C VAL A 136 15.68 -17.76 0.64
N LEU A 137 16.61 -17.59 1.58
CA LEU A 137 16.80 -16.33 2.30
C LEU A 137 17.23 -15.18 1.41
N ARG A 138 18.03 -15.45 0.36
CA ARG A 138 18.42 -14.42 -0.61
C ARG A 138 17.20 -13.91 -1.37
N GLU A 139 16.35 -14.80 -1.84
CA GLU A 139 15.13 -14.42 -2.57
C GLU A 139 14.12 -13.74 -1.64
N ALA A 140 13.94 -14.25 -0.41
CA ALA A 140 13.12 -13.62 0.62
C ALA A 140 13.59 -12.19 0.94
N LYS A 141 14.91 -11.97 1.12
CA LYS A 141 15.48 -10.64 1.34
C LYS A 141 15.26 -9.71 0.15
N THR A 142 15.51 -10.20 -1.06
CA THR A 142 15.31 -9.43 -2.31
C THR A 142 13.87 -8.96 -2.43
N TYR A 143 12.92 -9.85 -2.18
CA TYR A 143 11.50 -9.52 -2.11
C TYR A 143 11.21 -8.47 -1.03
N LEU A 144 11.62 -8.69 0.22
CA LEU A 144 11.35 -7.77 1.32
C LEU A 144 11.99 -6.38 1.12
N GLU A 145 13.15 -6.29 0.48
CA GLU A 145 13.80 -5.01 0.14
C GLU A 145 13.07 -4.25 -0.97
N SER A 146 12.33 -4.97 -1.83
CA SER A 146 11.54 -4.37 -2.90
C SER A 146 10.24 -3.72 -2.41
N LEU A 147 9.64 -4.24 -1.33
CA LEU A 147 8.31 -3.83 -0.85
C LEU A 147 8.19 -2.36 -0.44
N PRO A 148 9.13 -1.77 0.34
CA PRO A 148 8.96 -0.43 0.87
C PRO A 148 9.00 0.60 -0.27
N PRO A 149 8.03 1.52 -0.34
CA PRO A 149 8.09 2.65 -1.27
C PRO A 149 9.27 3.58 -0.93
N PRO A 150 9.71 4.45 -1.86
CA PRO A 150 11.01 5.12 -1.77
C PRO A 150 11.26 5.87 -0.44
N PHE A 151 10.29 6.67 0.03
CA PHE A 151 10.43 7.43 1.27
C PHE A 151 10.42 6.52 2.51
N PHE A 152 9.52 5.54 2.56
CA PHE A 152 9.47 4.61 3.69
C PHE A 152 10.76 3.78 3.80
N ARG A 153 11.32 3.34 2.66
CA ARG A 153 12.62 2.67 2.61
C ARG A 153 13.72 3.52 3.25
N ALA A 154 13.87 4.77 2.78
CA ALA A 154 14.87 5.69 3.30
C ALA A 154 14.67 5.95 4.80
N LEU A 155 13.43 6.13 5.24
CA LEU A 155 13.10 6.33 6.65
C LEU A 155 13.46 5.12 7.53
N THR A 156 13.22 3.91 7.04
CA THR A 156 13.60 2.69 7.77
C THR A 156 15.10 2.52 7.89
N HIS A 157 15.87 2.89 6.86
CA HIS A 157 17.34 2.87 6.88
C HIS A 157 17.88 3.91 7.86
N TYR A 158 17.40 5.15 7.78
CA TYR A 158 17.78 6.21 8.73
C TYR A 158 17.52 5.78 10.20
N ALA A 159 16.32 5.24 10.46
CA ALA A 159 15.97 4.77 11.80
C ALA A 159 16.83 3.59 12.27
N SER A 160 17.38 2.77 11.37
CA SER A 160 18.29 1.67 11.72
C SER A 160 19.75 2.08 11.91
N ASP A 161 20.20 3.16 11.27
CA ASP A 161 21.61 3.57 11.29
C ASP A 161 22.06 4.11 12.65
N GLY A 162 21.12 4.46 13.54
CA GLY A 162 21.42 4.79 14.94
C GLY A 162 22.11 6.14 15.14
N SER A 163 22.04 7.02 14.15
CA SER A 163 22.67 8.35 14.18
C SER A 163 22.05 9.25 15.26
N TYR A 164 22.89 9.74 16.17
CA TYR A 164 22.49 10.76 17.14
C TYR A 164 22.44 12.14 16.46
N SER A 165 21.27 12.77 16.52
CA SER A 165 21.06 14.10 15.94
C SER A 165 21.25 15.22 16.97
N TRP A 166 21.88 16.31 16.51
CA TRP A 166 22.01 17.58 17.24
C TRP A 166 21.04 18.65 16.71
N HIS A 167 20.02 18.22 15.97
CA HIS A 167 19.00 19.07 15.37
C HIS A 167 17.60 18.73 15.93
N CYS A 168 16.58 19.47 15.48
CA CYS A 168 15.19 19.18 15.80
C CYS A 168 14.73 17.82 15.23
N PRO A 169 13.71 17.16 15.81
CA PRO A 169 12.99 17.54 17.03
C PRO A 169 13.81 17.36 18.31
N GLY A 170 13.58 18.22 19.31
CA GLY A 170 14.34 18.24 20.57
C GLY A 170 14.16 17.01 21.48
N HIS A 171 13.28 16.07 21.13
CA HIS A 171 13.23 14.77 21.81
C HIS A 171 14.35 13.82 21.36
N SER A 172 15.08 14.13 20.29
CA SER A 172 16.24 13.39 19.77
C SER A 172 15.96 11.89 19.63
N GLY A 173 14.94 11.55 18.83
CA GLY A 173 14.58 10.14 18.62
C GLY A 173 13.90 9.47 19.83
N GLY A 174 13.49 10.24 20.84
CA GLY A 174 12.72 9.75 21.98
C GLY A 174 13.48 9.83 23.32
N VAL A 175 14.77 10.15 23.28
CA VAL A 175 15.66 10.25 24.45
C VAL A 175 15.12 11.22 25.52
N ALA A 176 14.52 12.34 25.13
CA ALA A 176 13.98 13.28 26.11
C ALA A 176 12.83 12.69 26.94
N PHE A 177 12.01 11.82 26.34
CA PHE A 177 10.89 11.18 27.03
C PHE A 177 11.35 10.23 28.14
N LEU A 178 12.54 9.63 28.00
CA LEU A 178 13.09 8.73 29.02
C LEU A 178 13.48 9.44 30.34
N LYS A 179 13.51 10.78 30.35
CA LYS A 179 13.94 11.61 31.49
C LYS A 179 12.81 11.93 32.49
N SER A 180 11.57 11.51 32.23
CA SER A 180 10.47 11.66 33.20
C SER A 180 9.58 10.40 33.24
N PRO A 181 8.93 10.08 34.39
CA PRO A 181 8.05 8.92 34.48
C PRO A 181 6.90 8.94 33.45
N VAL A 182 6.25 10.09 33.26
CA VAL A 182 5.19 10.24 32.26
C VAL A 182 5.74 10.12 30.83
N GLY A 183 6.95 10.61 30.58
CA GLY A 183 7.61 10.44 29.30
C GLY A 183 7.98 8.99 29.02
N GLN A 184 8.39 8.21 30.02
CA GLN A 184 8.63 6.77 29.84
C GLN A 184 7.35 6.03 29.47
N MET A 185 6.22 6.37 30.09
CA MET A 185 4.90 5.83 29.69
C MET A 185 4.59 6.17 28.22
N PHE A 186 4.82 7.43 27.81
CA PHE A 186 4.62 7.86 26.43
C PHE A 186 5.53 7.10 25.44
N HIS A 187 6.82 6.97 25.79
CA HIS A 187 7.81 6.25 24.98
C HIS A 187 7.44 4.77 24.82
N GLN A 188 7.00 4.11 25.88
CA GLN A 188 6.56 2.71 25.83
C GLN A 188 5.25 2.54 25.05
N PHE A 189 4.33 3.50 25.17
CA PHE A 189 3.04 3.46 24.48
C PHE A 189 3.19 3.62 22.96
N PHE A 190 3.95 4.61 22.50
CA PHE A 190 4.13 4.86 21.05
C PHE A 190 5.25 4.03 20.42
N GLY A 191 6.24 3.60 21.21
CA GLY A 191 7.38 2.81 20.78
C GLY A 191 8.50 3.63 20.15
N GLU A 192 9.72 3.09 20.24
CA GLU A 192 10.94 3.78 19.80
C GLU A 192 10.94 4.09 18.29
N ASN A 193 10.51 3.15 17.44
CA ASN A 193 10.58 3.33 15.98
C ASN A 193 9.78 4.55 15.50
N MET A 194 8.61 4.81 16.10
CA MET A 194 7.80 5.99 15.76
C MET A 194 8.55 7.28 16.13
N LEU A 195 9.19 7.31 17.29
CA LEU A 195 9.96 8.46 17.76
C LEU A 195 11.26 8.67 16.98
N ARG A 196 11.89 7.59 16.48
CA ARG A 196 13.06 7.64 15.61
C ARG A 196 12.72 8.10 14.19
N ALA A 197 11.50 7.82 13.74
CA ALA A 197 10.97 8.28 12.46
C ALA A 197 10.48 9.74 12.50
N ASP A 198 10.28 10.33 13.69
CA ASP A 198 9.95 11.76 13.84
C ASP A 198 11.23 12.61 13.69
N VAL A 199 11.43 13.08 12.47
CA VAL A 199 12.62 13.81 12.03
C VAL A 199 12.23 15.08 11.31
N CYS A 200 13.14 16.05 11.29
CA CYS A 200 12.94 17.29 10.55
C CYS A 200 13.74 17.31 9.25
N ASN A 201 13.57 18.40 8.51
CA ASN A 201 14.31 18.75 7.30
C ASN A 201 15.85 18.73 7.42
N ALA A 202 16.44 18.59 8.61
CA ALA A 202 17.89 18.49 8.76
C ALA A 202 18.46 17.12 8.32
N VAL A 203 17.59 16.12 8.12
CA VAL A 203 17.99 14.80 7.62
C VAL A 203 17.97 14.81 6.09
N ASP A 204 19.09 15.23 5.50
CA ASP A 204 19.19 15.52 4.07
C ASP A 204 18.95 14.28 3.17
N GLU A 205 19.31 13.09 3.66
CA GLU A 205 19.09 11.80 2.98
C GLU A 205 17.62 11.46 2.74
N LEU A 206 16.69 12.04 3.52
CA LEU A 206 15.25 11.87 3.32
C LEU A 206 14.66 12.86 2.32
N GLY A 207 15.44 13.87 1.90
CA GLY A 207 14.98 14.96 1.05
C GLY A 207 14.01 15.90 1.78
N GLN A 208 13.38 16.78 1.01
CA GLN A 208 12.51 17.84 1.52
C GLN A 208 11.11 17.75 0.96
N LEU A 209 10.10 17.80 1.84
CA LEU A 209 8.69 17.79 1.44
C LEU A 209 8.28 19.06 0.70
N LEU A 210 8.78 20.22 1.12
CA LEU A 210 8.40 21.51 0.52
C LEU A 210 9.17 21.82 -0.76
N ASP A 211 10.39 21.28 -0.92
CA ASP A 211 11.20 21.48 -2.13
C ASP A 211 11.06 20.33 -3.15
N HIS A 212 10.31 19.28 -2.79
CA HIS A 212 10.08 18.09 -3.63
C HIS A 212 11.40 17.45 -4.08
N THR A 213 12.26 17.07 -3.13
CA THR A 213 13.59 16.49 -3.40
C THR A 213 13.76 15.09 -2.81
N GLY A 214 14.79 14.37 -3.27
CA GLY A 214 15.20 13.08 -2.70
C GLY A 214 14.11 12.00 -2.72
N PRO A 215 14.07 11.13 -1.68
CA PRO A 215 13.05 10.10 -1.51
C PRO A 215 11.60 10.62 -1.51
N VAL A 216 11.35 11.86 -1.07
CA VAL A 216 10.01 12.46 -1.14
C VAL A 216 9.57 12.61 -2.61
N ALA A 217 10.40 13.22 -3.44
CA ALA A 217 10.11 13.42 -4.87
C ALA A 217 9.92 12.08 -5.61
N ALA A 218 10.74 11.08 -5.26
CA ALA A 218 10.61 9.74 -5.81
C ALA A 218 9.26 9.10 -5.42
N SER A 219 8.80 9.34 -4.20
CA SER A 219 7.51 8.84 -3.71
C SER A 219 6.34 9.57 -4.37
N GLU A 220 6.43 10.89 -4.58
CA GLU A 220 5.43 11.66 -5.32
C GLU A 220 5.29 11.15 -6.75
N ARG A 221 6.40 10.91 -7.45
CA ARG A 221 6.41 10.30 -8.80
C ARG A 221 5.82 8.89 -8.82
N ASN A 222 6.19 8.06 -7.84
CA ASN A 222 5.64 6.70 -7.75
C ASN A 222 4.12 6.73 -7.49
N ALA A 223 3.66 7.61 -6.60
CA ALA A 223 2.24 7.78 -6.32
C ALA A 223 1.49 8.36 -7.54
N ALA A 224 2.06 9.32 -8.27
CA ALA A 224 1.48 9.86 -9.49
C ALA A 224 1.22 8.76 -10.54
N ARG A 225 2.18 7.83 -10.71
CA ARG A 225 2.01 6.63 -11.55
C ARG A 225 0.86 5.74 -11.06
N ILE A 226 0.76 5.49 -9.76
CA ILE A 226 -0.28 4.61 -9.16
C ILE A 226 -1.68 5.22 -9.30
N PHE A 227 -1.82 6.52 -9.00
CA PHE A 227 -3.10 7.24 -9.07
C PHE A 227 -3.42 7.78 -10.47
N ASN A 228 -2.57 7.49 -11.46
CA ASN A 228 -2.71 7.90 -12.85
C ASN A 228 -2.92 9.42 -13.02
N CYS A 229 -2.00 10.22 -12.50
CA CYS A 229 -1.98 11.67 -12.66
C CYS A 229 -0.60 12.17 -13.12
N ASP A 230 -0.55 13.36 -13.74
CA ASP A 230 0.71 13.96 -14.22
C ASP A 230 1.63 14.36 -13.06
N HIS A 231 1.04 14.94 -12.01
CA HIS A 231 1.73 15.39 -10.81
C HIS A 231 0.92 15.03 -9.57
N LEU A 232 1.63 14.65 -8.50
CA LEU A 232 1.05 14.36 -7.19
C LEU A 232 1.86 15.08 -6.12
N PHE A 233 1.15 15.72 -5.19
CA PHE A 233 1.73 16.42 -4.05
C PHE A 233 1.20 15.80 -2.75
N PHE A 234 2.09 15.46 -1.82
CA PHE A 234 1.67 15.02 -0.50
C PHE A 234 1.26 16.21 0.38
N VAL A 235 0.12 16.10 1.06
CA VAL A 235 -0.39 17.13 1.97
C VAL A 235 -0.65 16.51 3.33
N THR A 236 0.05 17.01 4.35
CA THR A 236 0.02 16.45 5.72
C THR A 236 -1.08 17.04 6.61
N ASN A 237 -1.91 17.94 6.08
CA ASN A 237 -3.02 18.57 6.80
C ASN A 237 -4.39 18.30 6.14
N GLY A 238 -4.52 17.11 5.55
CA GLY A 238 -5.73 16.55 4.94
C GLY A 238 -6.26 17.31 3.70
N THR A 239 -7.27 16.73 3.05
CA THR A 239 -7.91 17.30 1.84
C THR A 239 -8.50 18.70 2.06
N SER A 240 -8.84 19.03 3.32
CA SER A 240 -9.23 20.40 3.69
C SER A 240 -8.17 21.43 3.32
N THR A 241 -6.89 21.09 3.45
CA THR A 241 -5.76 21.95 3.08
C THR A 241 -5.46 21.82 1.60
N SER A 242 -5.53 20.61 1.02
CA SER A 242 -5.36 20.41 -0.42
C SER A 242 -6.32 21.27 -1.25
N ASN A 243 -7.60 21.33 -0.85
CA ASN A 243 -8.59 22.21 -1.47
C ASN A 243 -8.18 23.69 -1.41
N LYS A 244 -7.59 24.13 -0.30
CA LYS A 244 -7.11 25.51 -0.16
C LYS A 244 -5.91 25.77 -1.05
N ILE A 245 -4.97 24.84 -1.14
CA ILE A 245 -3.79 24.95 -2.02
C ILE A 245 -4.23 25.15 -3.48
N VAL A 246 -5.15 24.31 -3.98
CA VAL A 246 -5.70 24.41 -5.34
C VAL A 246 -6.44 25.74 -5.57
N TRP A 247 -7.22 26.19 -4.59
CA TRP A 247 -7.94 27.46 -4.70
C TRP A 247 -7.01 28.67 -4.67
N HIS A 248 -6.03 28.70 -3.76
CA HIS A 248 -5.07 29.79 -3.63
C HIS A 248 -4.14 29.90 -4.85
N SER A 249 -3.94 28.84 -5.63
CA SER A 249 -3.13 28.91 -6.86
C SER A 249 -3.88 29.45 -8.07
N THR A 250 -5.21 29.52 -8.05
CA THR A 250 -6.03 29.78 -9.26
C THR A 250 -7.06 30.91 -9.13
N VAL A 251 -7.44 31.28 -7.91
CA VAL A 251 -8.50 32.25 -7.60
C VAL A 251 -7.88 33.51 -6.99
N ALA A 252 -8.40 34.69 -7.34
CA ALA A 252 -8.09 35.96 -6.71
C ALA A 252 -9.34 36.61 -6.09
N PRO A 253 -9.18 37.62 -5.21
CA PRO A 253 -10.33 38.36 -4.68
C PRO A 253 -11.20 38.99 -5.76
N GLY A 254 -12.52 38.84 -5.61
CA GLY A 254 -13.51 39.31 -6.58
C GLY A 254 -13.70 38.41 -7.81
N ASP A 255 -12.97 37.30 -7.93
CA ASP A 255 -13.21 36.35 -9.01
C ASP A 255 -14.51 35.57 -8.83
N ILE A 256 -15.18 35.29 -9.94
CA ILE A 256 -16.32 34.37 -9.98
C ILE A 256 -15.80 32.93 -9.90
N VAL A 257 -16.43 32.12 -9.06
CA VAL A 257 -16.14 30.69 -8.93
C VAL A 257 -17.42 29.88 -9.03
N VAL A 258 -17.41 28.77 -9.76
CA VAL A 258 -18.57 27.88 -9.89
C VAL A 258 -18.39 26.72 -8.92
N VAL A 259 -19.38 26.48 -8.07
CA VAL A 259 -19.21 25.56 -6.94
C VAL A 259 -20.46 24.71 -6.76
N ASP A 260 -20.27 23.41 -6.58
CA ASP A 260 -21.33 22.52 -6.11
C ASP A 260 -21.91 23.02 -4.78
N ARG A 261 -23.24 23.14 -4.70
CA ARG A 261 -23.90 23.54 -3.45
C ARG A 261 -23.71 22.49 -2.34
N ASN A 262 -23.46 21.23 -2.70
CA ASN A 262 -23.07 20.14 -1.80
C ASN A 262 -21.54 20.06 -1.60
N CYS A 263 -20.88 21.20 -1.46
CA CYS A 263 -19.43 21.25 -1.24
C CYS A 263 -19.06 21.02 0.23
N HIS A 264 -17.87 20.46 0.45
CA HIS A 264 -17.29 20.35 1.79
C HIS A 264 -17.02 21.73 2.40
N LYS A 265 -17.10 21.85 3.73
CA LYS A 265 -16.87 23.12 4.48
C LYS A 265 -15.56 23.80 4.12
N SER A 266 -14.52 23.04 3.76
CA SER A 266 -13.23 23.60 3.32
C SER A 266 -13.35 24.48 2.07
N ILE A 267 -14.28 24.19 1.16
CA ILE A 267 -14.54 25.01 -0.03
C ILE A 267 -15.16 26.34 0.37
N LEU A 268 -16.11 26.32 1.31
CA LEU A 268 -16.66 27.56 1.88
C LEU A 268 -15.57 28.38 2.58
N HIS A 269 -14.67 27.72 3.31
CA HIS A 269 -13.51 28.39 3.90
C HIS A 269 -12.63 29.02 2.82
N SER A 270 -12.33 28.31 1.72
CA SER A 270 -11.58 28.87 0.59
C SER A 270 -12.29 30.09 -0.01
N ILE A 271 -13.60 30.03 -0.25
CA ILE A 271 -14.38 31.17 -0.77
C ILE A 271 -14.23 32.39 0.15
N MET A 272 -14.37 32.20 1.47
CA MET A 272 -14.23 33.28 2.45
C MET A 272 -12.83 33.87 2.48
N MET A 273 -11.78 33.03 2.53
CA MET A 273 -10.39 33.50 2.58
C MET A 273 -9.96 34.20 1.29
N MET A 274 -10.46 33.73 0.15
CA MET A 274 -10.11 34.30 -1.15
C MET A 274 -10.93 35.54 -1.50
N GLY A 275 -12.03 35.83 -0.80
CA GLY A 275 -12.95 36.91 -1.19
C GLY A 275 -13.59 36.64 -2.56
N ALA A 276 -13.81 35.37 -2.90
CA ALA A 276 -14.38 34.95 -4.18
C ALA A 276 -15.91 35.11 -4.19
N ILE A 277 -16.50 35.22 -5.38
CA ILE A 277 -17.94 35.35 -5.58
C ILE A 277 -18.50 34.01 -6.08
N PRO A 278 -19.15 33.20 -5.21
CA PRO A 278 -19.58 31.86 -5.58
C PRO A 278 -20.91 31.86 -6.35
N VAL A 279 -20.91 31.16 -7.49
CA VAL A 279 -22.12 30.79 -8.23
C VAL A 279 -22.37 29.30 -8.03
N PHE A 280 -23.48 28.96 -7.38
CA PHE A 280 -23.75 27.59 -6.98
C PHE A 280 -24.48 26.76 -8.04
N LEU A 281 -23.99 25.54 -8.24
CA LEU A 281 -24.70 24.49 -8.96
C LEU A 281 -25.60 23.72 -7.99
N MET A 282 -26.86 23.56 -8.34
CA MET A 282 -27.86 23.00 -7.43
C MET A 282 -28.01 21.49 -7.67
N PRO A 283 -27.65 20.64 -6.68
CA PRO A 283 -27.90 19.21 -6.77
C PRO A 283 -29.39 18.89 -6.61
N THR A 284 -29.78 17.72 -7.09
CA THR A 284 -31.10 17.15 -6.81
C THR A 284 -31.16 16.55 -5.40
N ARG A 285 -32.36 16.18 -4.94
CA ARG A 285 -32.53 15.38 -3.72
C ARG A 285 -33.72 14.44 -3.88
N ASN A 286 -33.69 13.29 -3.21
CA ASN A 286 -34.84 12.40 -3.14
C ASN A 286 -35.70 12.68 -1.88
N ASN A 287 -36.79 11.92 -1.72
CA ASN A 287 -37.74 12.08 -0.60
C ASN A 287 -37.17 11.66 0.76
N PHE A 288 -36.04 10.95 0.80
CA PHE A 288 -35.34 10.58 2.04
C PHE A 288 -34.32 11.65 2.48
N GLY A 289 -34.11 12.70 1.67
CA GLY A 289 -33.13 13.75 1.95
C GLY A 289 -31.72 13.42 1.43
N ILE A 290 -31.52 12.29 0.76
CA ILE A 290 -30.25 11.95 0.10
C ILE A 290 -30.04 12.94 -1.04
N ILE A 291 -28.84 13.53 -1.08
CA ILE A 291 -28.46 14.50 -2.10
C ILE A 291 -28.05 13.75 -3.37
N GLY A 292 -28.81 13.99 -4.44
CA GLY A 292 -28.58 13.45 -5.77
C GLY A 292 -27.54 14.26 -6.56
N PRO A 293 -27.32 13.90 -7.83
CA PRO A 293 -26.35 14.61 -8.67
C PRO A 293 -26.90 15.99 -9.09
N ILE A 294 -25.98 16.88 -9.46
CA ILE A 294 -26.26 18.08 -10.24
C ILE A 294 -26.80 17.66 -11.62
N PRO A 295 -27.99 18.13 -12.06
CA PRO A 295 -28.51 17.84 -13.39
C PRO A 295 -27.61 18.34 -14.52
N LEU A 296 -27.57 17.65 -15.67
CA LEU A 296 -26.77 18.06 -16.83
C LEU A 296 -27.07 19.49 -17.32
N SER A 297 -28.30 19.97 -17.13
CA SER A 297 -28.73 21.31 -17.49
C SER A 297 -28.04 22.43 -16.68
N GLU A 298 -27.52 22.11 -15.50
CA GLU A 298 -26.78 23.05 -14.64
C GLU A 298 -25.36 23.32 -15.15
N PHE A 299 -24.76 22.38 -15.89
CA PHE A 299 -23.44 22.52 -16.49
C PHE A 299 -23.44 23.29 -17.82
N GLN A 300 -24.61 23.58 -18.38
CA GLN A 300 -24.72 24.31 -19.65
C GLN A 300 -24.20 25.75 -19.50
N PRO A 301 -23.33 26.24 -20.41
CA PRO A 301 -22.77 27.59 -20.35
C PRO A 301 -23.84 28.68 -20.20
N GLU A 302 -24.98 28.53 -20.88
CA GLU A 302 -26.11 29.47 -20.84
C GLU A 302 -26.76 29.51 -19.46
N THR A 303 -26.87 28.35 -18.78
CA THR A 303 -27.38 28.27 -17.41
C THR A 303 -26.44 28.98 -16.45
N ILE A 304 -25.13 28.76 -16.56
CA ILE A 304 -24.13 29.41 -15.71
C ILE A 304 -24.12 30.92 -15.96
N ALA A 305 -24.13 31.37 -17.22
CA ALA A 305 -24.17 32.78 -17.58
C ALA A 305 -25.41 33.49 -17.02
N ARG A 306 -26.58 32.84 -17.10
CA ARG A 306 -27.83 33.34 -16.51
C ARG A 306 -27.72 33.46 -14.98
N LYS A 307 -27.10 32.50 -14.30
CA LYS A 307 -26.86 32.58 -12.85
C LYS A 307 -25.93 33.72 -12.48
N ILE A 308 -24.87 33.93 -13.25
CA ILE A 308 -23.94 35.06 -13.07
C ILE A 308 -24.67 36.39 -13.23
N ALA A 309 -25.45 36.57 -14.30
CA ALA A 309 -26.20 37.79 -14.58
C ALA A 309 -27.25 38.11 -13.48
N ALA A 310 -27.82 37.08 -12.86
CA ALA A 310 -28.76 37.22 -11.75
C ALA A 310 -28.08 37.43 -10.38
N HIS A 311 -26.77 37.22 -10.27
CA HIS A 311 -26.06 37.27 -8.99
C HIS A 311 -25.69 38.71 -8.61
N PRO A 312 -26.13 39.26 -7.46
CA PRO A 312 -25.96 40.67 -7.10
C PRO A 312 -24.50 41.15 -7.12
N PHE A 313 -23.58 40.26 -6.73
CA PHE A 313 -22.15 40.57 -6.67
C PHE A 313 -21.38 40.17 -7.94
N ALA A 314 -21.96 39.36 -8.84
CA ALA A 314 -21.24 38.83 -10.01
C ALA A 314 -21.64 39.48 -11.34
N LYS A 315 -22.82 40.10 -11.42
CA LYS A 315 -23.39 40.65 -12.67
C LYS A 315 -22.50 41.65 -13.41
N ASP A 316 -21.69 42.43 -12.67
CA ASP A 316 -20.81 43.47 -13.22
C ASP A 316 -19.38 42.97 -13.43
N VAL A 317 -19.09 41.72 -13.03
CA VAL A 317 -17.78 41.09 -13.18
C VAL A 317 -17.66 40.51 -14.59
N LYS A 318 -16.70 41.04 -15.36
CA LYS A 318 -16.47 40.64 -16.76
C LYS A 318 -15.56 39.42 -16.92
N ASN A 319 -14.90 39.00 -15.85
CA ASN A 319 -13.98 37.87 -15.88
C ASN A 319 -14.76 36.56 -15.99
N LYS A 320 -14.20 35.61 -16.75
CA LYS A 320 -14.72 34.24 -16.79
C LYS A 320 -14.52 33.57 -15.41
N PRO A 321 -15.42 32.64 -15.01
CA PRO A 321 -15.22 31.89 -13.79
C PRO A 321 -13.86 31.17 -13.78
N ARG A 322 -13.17 31.22 -12.64
CA ARG A 322 -11.78 30.74 -12.52
C ARG A 322 -11.65 29.27 -12.23
N ILE A 323 -12.59 28.72 -11.47
CA ILE A 323 -12.61 27.33 -11.05
C ILE A 323 -14.04 26.81 -11.00
N LEU A 324 -14.20 25.54 -11.37
CA LEU A 324 -15.39 24.73 -11.14
C LEU A 324 -15.03 23.66 -10.11
N THR A 325 -15.73 23.61 -8.98
CA THR A 325 -15.53 22.60 -7.94
C THR A 325 -16.77 21.72 -7.81
N ILE A 326 -16.60 20.41 -7.97
CA ILE A 326 -17.68 19.40 -7.87
C ILE A 326 -17.29 18.35 -6.82
N THR A 327 -18.23 17.94 -5.98
CA THR A 327 -18.03 16.84 -5.02
C THR A 327 -18.33 15.49 -5.70
N GLN A 328 -17.31 14.66 -5.90
CA GLN A 328 -17.42 13.35 -6.56
C GLN A 328 -16.63 12.29 -5.78
N SER A 329 -17.24 11.20 -5.31
CA SER A 329 -18.68 10.94 -5.27
C SER A 329 -19.44 11.90 -4.34
N THR A 330 -20.77 11.89 -4.40
CA THR A 330 -21.53 12.38 -3.25
C THR A 330 -21.22 11.54 -2.01
N TYR A 331 -21.54 12.06 -0.82
CA TYR A 331 -21.34 11.34 0.43
C TYR A 331 -22.06 9.97 0.44
N ASP A 332 -23.24 9.91 -0.19
CA ASP A 332 -24.08 8.72 -0.26
C ASP A 332 -23.72 7.79 -1.46
N GLY A 333 -22.56 8.00 -2.09
CA GLY A 333 -22.02 7.10 -3.12
C GLY A 333 -22.57 7.28 -4.54
N ILE A 334 -23.20 8.43 -4.84
CA ILE A 334 -23.67 8.72 -6.20
C ILE A 334 -22.49 9.25 -7.02
N LEU A 335 -22.22 8.57 -8.14
CA LEU A 335 -21.13 8.90 -9.05
C LEU A 335 -21.64 9.67 -10.28
N TYR A 336 -20.97 10.78 -10.59
CA TYR A 336 -21.10 11.46 -11.88
C TYR A 336 -20.42 10.66 -13.01
N ASN A 337 -20.94 10.80 -14.23
CA ASN A 337 -20.18 10.49 -15.44
C ASN A 337 -19.29 11.71 -15.76
N VAL A 338 -17.98 11.57 -15.58
CA VAL A 338 -17.00 12.66 -15.72
C VAL A 338 -16.64 12.99 -17.17
N GLU A 339 -17.03 12.14 -18.13
CA GLU A 339 -16.79 12.36 -19.56
C GLU A 339 -17.85 13.28 -20.21
N LYS A 340 -18.95 13.56 -19.49
CA LYS A 340 -20.11 14.33 -19.98
C LYS A 340 -20.27 15.65 -19.23
#